data_AF-A0A4V5TP56-F1
#
_entry.id   AF-A0A4V5TP56-F1
#
_cell.length_a   1.000
_cell.length_b   1.000
_cell.length_c   1.000
_cell.angle_alpha   90.00
_cell.angle_beta   90.00
_cell.angle_gamma   90.00
#
_symmetry.space_group_name_H-M   'P 1'
#
loop_
_entity.id
_entity.type
_entity.pdbx_description
1 polymer ?
#
loop_
_entity_poly.entity_id
_entity_poly.type
_entity_poly.pdbx_seq_one_letter_code
_entity_poly.pdbx_strand_id
1 'polypeptide(L)'
;MTVLCLVRHGETEWNATGKLQGRENIDLNKNGKQQAGKCGLYLRENRWDVIISSPLSRAKQTTEIINQYMLALVEIIEMENFIERD
;
A
#
# COMPACT_ATOMS: atom_id res chain seq x y z
N MET A 1 13.97 11.55 16.42
CA MET A 1 13.93 11.88 14.99
C MET A 1 12.90 10.98 14.35
N THR A 2 12.00 11.52 13.54
CA THR A 2 10.91 10.74 12.91
C THR A 2 11.23 10.52 11.44
N VAL A 3 11.09 9.29 10.96
CA VAL A 3 11.28 8.93 9.55
C VAL A 3 9.92 8.65 8.93
N LEU A 4 9.65 9.23 7.76
CA LEU A 4 8.44 8.99 7.00
C LEU A 4 8.81 8.31 5.68
N CYS A 5 8.16 7.18 5.40
CA CYS A 5 8.24 6.49 4.11
C CYS A 5 6.89 6.61 3.40
N LEU A 6 6.88 7.16 2.19
CA LEU A 6 5.68 7.30 1.38
C LEU A 6 5.68 6.22 0.30
N VAL A 7 4.64 5.40 0.28
CA VAL A 7 4.48 4.31 -0.67
C VAL A 7 3.15 4.49 -1.40
N ARG A 8 3.20 4.52 -2.74
CA ARG A 8 1.99 4.42 -3.56
C ARG A 8 1.55 2.96 -3.61
N HIS A 9 0.23 2.72 -3.63
CA HIS A 9 -0.33 1.38 -3.82
C HIS A 9 0.25 0.70 -5.08
N GLY A 10 0.28 -0.64 -5.07
CA GLY A 10 0.64 -1.43 -6.24
C GLY A 10 -0.34 -1.25 -7.41
N GLU A 11 0.05 -1.67 -8.60
CA GLU A 11 -0.74 -1.56 -9.82
C GLU A 11 -2.10 -2.28 -9.75
N THR A 12 -3.14 -1.63 -10.29
CA THR A 12 -4.47 -2.21 -10.57
C THR A 12 -4.68 -2.38 -12.07
N GLU A 13 -5.71 -3.13 -12.48
CA GLU A 13 -6.08 -3.25 -13.91
C GLU A 13 -6.38 -1.90 -14.56
N TRP A 14 -6.92 -0.94 -13.80
CA TRP A 14 -7.21 0.40 -14.31
C TRP A 14 -5.95 1.22 -14.53
N ASN A 15 -4.94 1.07 -13.67
CA ASN A 15 -3.65 1.69 -13.90
C ASN A 15 -2.99 1.14 -15.18
N ALA A 16 -3.01 -0.19 -15.34
CA ALA A 16 -2.43 -0.87 -16.51
C ALA A 16 -3.11 -0.47 -17.83
N THR A 17 -4.41 -0.13 -17.79
CA THR A 17 -5.20 0.28 -18.95
C THR A 17 -5.35 1.80 -19.10
N GLY A 18 -4.67 2.60 -18.26
CA GLY A 18 -4.71 4.06 -18.33
C GLY A 18 -6.05 4.68 -17.93
N LYS A 19 -6.90 3.95 -17.20
CA LYS A 19 -8.19 4.45 -16.70
C LYS A 19 -8.01 5.25 -15.41
N LEU A 20 -8.72 6.37 -15.31
CA LEU A 20 -8.82 7.13 -14.07
C LEU A 20 -9.60 6.31 -13.03
N GLN A 21 -9.03 6.15 -11.84
CA GLN A 21 -9.59 5.29 -10.78
C GLN A 21 -10.32 6.07 -9.68
N GLY A 22 -9.90 7.31 -9.39
CA GLY A 22 -10.48 8.12 -8.30
C GLY A 22 -10.64 7.31 -7.01
N ARG A 23 -11.85 7.32 -6.45
CA ARG A 23 -12.21 6.58 -5.23
C ARG A 23 -12.79 5.18 -5.47
N GLU A 24 -12.76 4.68 -6.71
CA GLU A 24 -13.27 3.35 -7.02
C GLU A 24 -12.39 2.24 -6.40
N ASN A 25 -13.04 1.25 -5.80
CA ASN A 25 -12.39 0.08 -5.22
C ASN A 25 -12.05 -0.95 -6.32
N ILE A 26 -10.90 -0.75 -6.95
CA ILE A 26 -10.28 -1.75 -7.82
C ILE A 26 -9.06 -2.30 -7.09
N ASP A 27 -9.05 -3.62 -6.94
CA ASP A 27 -7.99 -4.38 -6.28
C ASP A 27 -6.67 -4.36 -7.07
N LEU A 28 -5.60 -4.75 -6.37
CA LEU A 28 -4.31 -5.00 -6.98
C LEU A 28 -4.41 -6.13 -8.00
N ASN A 29 -3.81 -5.91 -9.17
CA ASN A 29 -3.58 -6.97 -10.12
C ASN A 29 -2.39 -7.85 -9.68
N LYS A 30 -2.06 -8.88 -10.48
CA LYS A 30 -0.94 -9.77 -10.19
C LYS A 30 0.40 -9.02 -10.08
N ASN A 31 0.62 -8.02 -10.93
CA ASN A 31 1.83 -7.19 -10.92
C ASN A 31 1.89 -6.30 -9.67
N GLY A 32 0.78 -5.67 -9.29
CA GLY A 32 0.66 -4.87 -8.07
C GLY A 32 0.96 -5.65 -6.80
N LYS A 33 0.51 -6.91 -6.71
CA LYS A 33 0.86 -7.80 -5.59
C LYS A 33 2.36 -8.12 -5.55
N GLN A 34 3.00 -8.33 -6.71
CA GLN A 34 4.46 -8.52 -6.79
C GLN A 34 5.23 -7.24 -6.42
N GLN A 35 4.75 -6.07 -6.83
CA GLN A 35 5.31 -4.78 -6.46
C GLN A 35 5.26 -4.56 -4.94
N ALA A 36 4.10 -4.81 -4.32
CA ALA A 36 3.93 -4.74 -2.88
C ALA A 36 4.88 -5.70 -2.15
N GLY A 37 5.05 -6.94 -2.65
CA GLY A 37 6.00 -7.89 -2.07
C GLY A 37 7.46 -7.42 -2.17
N LYS A 38 7.88 -6.87 -3.31
CA LYS A 38 9.22 -6.28 -3.47
C LYS A 38 9.42 -5.09 -2.55
N CYS A 39 8.40 -4.25 -2.37
CA CYS A 39 8.42 -3.14 -1.43
C CYS A 39 8.58 -3.63 0.01
N GLY A 40 7.81 -4.64 0.42
CA GLY A 40 7.94 -5.27 1.74
C GLY A 40 9.35 -5.82 2.00
N LEU A 41 9.93 -6.53 1.02
CA LEU A 41 11.30 -7.02 1.10
C LEU A 41 12.33 -5.91 1.27
N TYR A 42 12.14 -4.75 0.63
CA TYR A 42 13.03 -3.61 0.79
C TYR A 42 12.87 -2.94 2.16
N LEU A 43 11.63 -2.80 2.64
CA LEU A 43 11.33 -2.07 3.88
C LEU A 43 11.66 -2.86 5.14
N ARG A 44 11.73 -4.20 5.07
CA ARG A 44 11.99 -5.08 6.22
C ARG A 44 13.33 -4.82 6.93
N GLU A 45 14.28 -4.19 6.23
CA GLU A 45 15.62 -3.87 6.77
C GLU A 45 15.55 -2.76 7.84
N ASN A 46 14.41 -2.08 7.97
CA ASN A 46 14.15 -1.06 8.98
C ASN A 46 13.02 -1.50 9.92
N ARG A 47 13.02 -0.97 11.14
CA ARG A 47 11.91 -1.12 12.08
C ARG A 47 10.89 -0.01 11.86
N TRP A 48 9.63 -0.38 11.73
CA TRP A 48 8.51 0.55 11.56
C TRP A 48 7.56 0.45 12.76
N ASP A 49 7.14 1.59 13.27
CA ASP A 49 6.26 1.66 14.44
C ASP A 49 4.78 1.56 14.04
N VAL A 50 4.41 2.10 12.86
CA VAL A 50 3.05 2.14 12.36
C VAL A 50 3.03 2.16 10.82
N ILE A 51 2.00 1.59 10.22
CA ILE A 51 1.67 1.80 8.81
C ILE A 51 0.34 2.54 8.71
N ILE A 52 0.30 3.60 7.91
CA ILE A 52 -0.93 4.36 7.64
C ILE A 52 -1.38 4.08 6.20
N SER A 53 -2.66 3.75 6.03
CA SER A 53 -3.25 3.47 4.71
C SER A 53 -4.53 4.27 4.49
N SER A 54 -4.84 4.58 3.24
CA SER A 54 -6.19 5.00 2.87
C SER A 54 -7.15 3.79 2.92
N PRO A 55 -8.47 4.02 2.98
CA PRO A 55 -9.45 2.94 3.06
C PRO A 55 -9.70 2.24 1.71
N LEU A 56 -9.02 2.63 0.62
CA LEU A 56 -9.24 2.03 -0.70
C LEU A 56 -8.58 0.65 -0.78
N SER A 57 -9.26 -0.31 -1.41
CA SER A 57 -8.86 -1.73 -1.41
C SER A 57 -7.42 -1.95 -1.89
N ARG A 58 -6.99 -1.27 -2.95
CA ARG A 58 -5.61 -1.29 -3.45
C ARG A 58 -4.56 -0.85 -2.43
N ALA A 59 -4.85 0.17 -1.62
CA ALA A 59 -3.93 0.67 -0.60
C ALA A 59 -3.87 -0.30 0.59
N LYS A 60 -5.02 -0.84 1.02
CA LYS A 60 -5.11 -1.88 2.04
C LYS A 60 -4.33 -3.13 1.63
N GLN A 61 -4.58 -3.68 0.45
CA GLN A 61 -3.89 -4.86 -0.06
C GLN A 61 -2.37 -4.65 -0.17
N THR A 62 -1.94 -3.46 -0.59
CA THR A 62 -0.51 -3.12 -0.65
C THR A 62 0.10 -3.17 0.75
N THR A 63 -0.56 -2.51 1.70
CA THR A 63 -0.13 -2.43 3.11
C THR A 63 -0.10 -3.80 3.78
N GLU A 64 -1.13 -4.61 3.60
CA GLU A 64 -1.22 -5.97 4.14
C GLU A 64 -0.08 -6.85 3.60
N ILE A 65 0.19 -6.80 2.29
CA ILE A 65 1.29 -7.56 1.68
C ILE A 65 2.64 -7.07 2.23
N ILE A 66 2.85 -5.76 2.35
CA ILE A 66 4.09 -5.21 2.93
C ILE A 66 4.26 -5.69 4.37
N ASN A 67 3.20 -5.68 5.18
CA ASN A 67 3.25 -6.04 6.60
C ASN A 67 3.64 -7.51 6.83
N GLN A 68 3.37 -8.40 5.86
CA GLN A 68 3.80 -9.81 5.91
C GLN A 68 5.32 -9.98 5.89
N TYR A 69 6.09 -8.99 5.40
CA TYR A 69 7.55 -9.04 5.36
C TYR A 69 8.22 -8.41 6.58
N MET A 70 7.44 -7.80 7.47
CA MET A 70 7.99 -7.16 8.67
C MET A 70 8.43 -8.22 9.67
N LEU A 71 9.47 -7.89 10.44
CA LEU A 71 9.99 -8.78 11.50
C LEU A 71 8.93 -9.13 12.55
N ALA A 72 7.99 -8.21 12.78
CA ALA A 72 6.76 -8.41 13.53
C ALA A 72 5.64 -7.63 12.84
N LEU A 73 4.39 -8.08 13.01
CA LEU A 73 3.23 -7.35 12.49
C LEU A 73 3.21 -5.93 13.06
N VAL A 74 3.19 -4.95 12.18
CA VAL A 74 3.07 -3.53 12.48
C VAL A 74 1.60 -3.16 12.50
N GLU A 75 1.20 -2.28 13.42
CA GLU A 75 -0.16 -1.76 13.45
C GLU A 75 -0.49 -1.01 12.16
N ILE A 76 -1.65 -1.32 11.57
CA ILE A 76 -2.16 -0.63 10.39
C ILE A 76 -3.30 0.29 10.84
N ILE A 77 -3.14 1.59 10.60
CA ILE A 77 -4.14 2.61 10.87
C ILE A 77 -4.71 3.07 9.53
N GLU A 78 -6.03 2.97 9.39
CA GLU A 78 -6.74 3.52 8.24
C GLU A 78 -7.08 4.99 8.50
N MET A 79 -6.82 5.87 7.54
CA MET A 79 -7.22 7.27 7.63
C MET A 79 -7.78 7.80 6.30
N GLU A 80 -9.00 8.33 6.37
CA GLU A 80 -9.78 8.86 5.24
C GLU A 80 -9.08 10.03 4.51
N ASN A 81 -8.25 10.80 5.21
CA ASN A 81 -7.54 11.95 4.65
C ASN A 81 -6.44 11.56 3.63
N PHE A 82 -6.14 10.27 3.47
CA PHE A 82 -5.23 9.76 2.43
C PHE A 82 -5.96 9.18 1.21
N ILE A 83 -7.29 9.32 1.12
CA ILE A 83 -8.05 8.84 -0.04
C ILE A 83 -7.62 9.59 -1.32
N GLU A 84 -7.65 8.88 -2.45
CA GLU A 84 -7.33 9.47 -3.75
C GLU A 84 -8.28 10.63 -4.11
N ARG A 85 -7.78 11.58 -4.88
CA ARG A 85 -8.58 12.69 -5.40
C ARG A 85 -9.70 12.15 -6.30
N ASP A 86 -10.86 12.82 -6.28
CA ASP A 86 -11.95 12.57 -7.23
C ASP A 86 -11.55 12.93 -8.67
#